data_AF-A0A537HI04-F1
#
_entry.id   AF-A0A537HI04-F1
#
_cell.length_a   1.000
_cell.length_b   1.000
_cell.length_c   1.000
_cell.angle_alpha   90.00
_cell.angle_beta   90.00
_cell.angle_gamma   90.00
#
_symmetry.space_group_name_H-M   'P 1'
#
loop_
_entity.id
_entity.type
_entity.pdbx_description
1 polymer ?
#
loop_
_entity_poly.entity_id
_entity_poly.type
_entity_poly.pdbx_seq_one_letter_code
_entity_poly.pdbx_strand_id
1 'polypeptide(L)'
;AISFRVIICDIINVTASHIHVGAAGTNGPVIIPFFHGLFSSPHGCRTLAEGTRTAADLNTQASPSITSWNDFVKALLAGNTYVNVHTTANPGGEIRGQLVHEHESENENDQGDD
;
A
#
# COMPACT_ATOMS: atom_id res chain seq x y z
N ALA A 1 13.99 -6.33 -1.06
CA ALA A 1 13.01 -6.37 0.04
C ALA A 1 12.48 -4.97 0.26
N ILE A 2 11.28 -4.82 0.83
CA ILE A 2 10.74 -3.55 1.35
C ILE A 2 10.55 -3.68 2.86
N SER A 3 10.82 -2.63 3.61
CA SER A 3 10.38 -2.51 4.99
C SER A 3 9.10 -1.67 5.02
N PHE A 4 8.15 -2.05 5.87
CA PHE A 4 6.86 -1.40 5.94
C PHE A 4 6.40 -1.26 7.39
N ARG A 5 5.55 -0.26 7.60
CA ARG A 5 4.75 -0.10 8.82
C ARG A 5 3.40 0.48 8.42
N VAL A 6 2.33 -0.22 8.78
CA VAL A 6 0.95 0.23 8.62
C VAL A 6 0.48 0.74 9.97
N ILE A 7 0.20 2.04 10.05
CA ILE A 7 -0.40 2.69 11.21
C ILE A 7 -1.83 3.06 10.84
N ILE A 8 -2.76 2.75 11.73
CA ILE A 8 -4.17 3.09 11.57
C ILE A 8 -4.64 3.89 12.77
N CYS A 9 -5.54 4.85 12.53
CA CYS A 9 -6.05 5.75 13.54
C CYS A 9 -7.58 5.78 13.47
N ASP A 10 -8.22 5.85 14.64
CA ASP A 10 -9.66 6.07 14.79
C ASP A 10 -10.54 5.15 13.91
N ILE A 11 -10.16 3.87 13.84
CA ILE A 11 -10.81 2.85 13.01
C ILE A 11 -11.12 1.61 13.85
N ILE A 12 -12.22 0.94 13.55
CA ILE A 12 -12.64 -0.29 14.24
C ILE A 12 -12.86 -1.43 13.26
N ASN A 13 -12.72 -2.65 13.77
CA ASN A 13 -13.03 -3.89 13.07
C ASN A 13 -12.28 -4.04 11.73
N VAL A 14 -11.01 -3.63 11.70
CA VAL A 14 -10.11 -3.93 10.58
C VAL A 14 -9.98 -5.45 10.45
N THR A 15 -10.12 -5.94 9.22
CA THR A 15 -10.10 -7.37 8.90
C THR A 15 -8.85 -7.79 8.12
N ALA A 16 -8.31 -6.88 7.30
CA ALA A 16 -7.14 -7.16 6.48
C ALA A 16 -6.42 -5.89 5.99
N SER A 17 -5.15 -6.02 5.62
CA SER A 17 -4.43 -4.98 4.88
C SER A 17 -3.39 -5.59 3.94
N HIS A 18 -3.29 -5.02 2.74
CA HIS A 18 -2.45 -5.55 1.65
C HIS A 18 -1.95 -4.47 0.69
N ILE A 19 -0.94 -4.80 -0.12
CA ILE A 19 -0.65 -4.14 -1.40
C ILE A 19 -1.36 -4.87 -2.54
N HIS A 20 -2.05 -4.10 -3.38
CA HIS A 20 -2.59 -4.52 -4.67
C HIS A 20 -1.74 -3.99 -5.83
N VAL A 21 -1.82 -4.64 -6.99
CA VAL A 21 -1.28 -4.09 -8.26
C VAL A 21 -2.42 -3.53 -9.12
N GLY A 22 -2.47 -2.21 -9.26
CA GLY A 22 -3.46 -1.50 -10.06
C GLY A 22 -3.20 0.01 -10.07
N ALA A 23 -3.45 0.62 -11.23
CA ALA A 23 -3.37 2.07 -11.40
C ALA A 23 -4.42 2.79 -10.54
N ALA A 24 -4.25 4.10 -10.35
CA ALA A 24 -5.22 4.94 -9.67
C ALA A 24 -6.63 4.79 -10.30
N GLY A 25 -7.65 4.62 -9.46
CA GLY A 25 -9.03 4.38 -9.90
C GLY A 25 -9.33 2.98 -10.44
N THR A 26 -8.32 2.12 -10.63
CA THR A 26 -8.51 0.73 -11.10
C THR A 26 -8.29 -0.26 -9.96
N ASN A 27 -9.18 -1.24 -9.85
CA ASN A 27 -9.03 -2.33 -8.87
C ASN A 27 -8.06 -3.39 -9.39
N GLY A 28 -7.26 -3.96 -8.49
CA GLY A 28 -6.25 -4.94 -8.82
C GLY A 28 -6.21 -6.13 -7.85
N PRO A 29 -5.52 -7.22 -8.22
CA PRO A 29 -5.34 -8.36 -7.33
C PRO A 29 -4.40 -8.01 -6.16
N VAL A 30 -4.55 -8.74 -5.04
CA VAL A 30 -3.65 -8.65 -3.88
C VAL A 30 -2.33 -9.33 -4.22
N ILE A 31 -1.22 -8.60 -4.08
CA ILE A 31 0.13 -9.09 -4.38
C ILE A 31 0.98 -9.28 -3.13
N ILE A 32 0.84 -8.44 -2.10
CA ILE A 32 1.58 -8.59 -0.83
C ILE A 32 0.62 -8.42 0.34
N PRO A 33 0.41 -9.44 1.18
CA PRO A 33 -0.37 -9.29 2.40
C PRO A 33 0.46 -8.69 3.56
N PHE A 34 -0.18 -7.83 4.36
CA PHE A 34 0.39 -7.25 5.58
C PHE A 34 -0.27 -7.79 6.85
N PHE A 35 -1.59 -7.84 6.87
CA PHE A 35 -2.37 -8.19 8.05
C PHE A 35 -3.63 -8.97 7.67
N HIS A 36 -4.01 -9.93 8.50
CA HIS A 36 -5.31 -10.60 8.47
C HIS A 36 -5.71 -10.98 9.90
N GLY A 37 -6.92 -10.63 10.32
CA GLY A 37 -7.40 -10.81 11.69
C GLY A 37 -8.35 -9.69 12.09
N LEU A 38 -8.81 -9.65 13.33
CA LEU A 38 -9.67 -8.55 13.80
C LEU A 38 -8.86 -7.59 14.67
N PHE A 39 -8.85 -6.30 14.30
CA PHE A 39 -8.14 -5.26 15.03
C PHE A 39 -8.94 -3.95 15.08
N SER A 40 -8.84 -3.21 16.20
CA SER A 40 -9.47 -1.92 16.37
C SER A 40 -8.53 -0.93 17.07
N SER A 41 -8.49 0.30 16.55
CA SER A 41 -7.91 1.48 17.21
C SER A 41 -8.94 2.61 17.22
N PRO A 42 -9.97 2.54 18.09
CA PRO A 42 -11.08 3.50 18.06
C PRO A 42 -10.68 4.93 18.46
N HIS A 43 -9.57 5.07 19.19
CA HIS A 43 -9.06 6.35 19.66
C HIS A 43 -7.53 6.39 19.48
N GLY A 44 -7.07 7.28 18.61
CA GLY A 44 -5.68 7.48 18.27
C GLY A 44 -5.11 6.39 17.37
N CYS A 45 -3.80 6.51 17.12
CA CYS A 45 -3.07 5.69 16.16
C CYS A 45 -2.39 4.49 16.82
N ARG A 46 -2.48 3.32 16.18
CA ARG A 46 -1.73 2.12 16.55
C ARG A 46 -1.12 1.46 15.32
N THR A 47 0.03 0.83 15.50
CA THR A 47 0.62 -0.04 14.48
C THR A 47 -0.26 -1.26 14.28
N LEU A 48 -0.81 -1.42 13.07
CA LEU A 48 -1.56 -2.60 12.66
C LEU A 48 -0.61 -3.76 12.33
N ALA A 49 0.44 -3.45 11.56
CA ALA A 49 1.46 -4.40 11.14
C ALA A 49 2.74 -3.66 10.76
N GLU A 50 3.89 -4.30 10.98
CA GLU A 50 5.18 -3.82 10.51
C GLU A 50 6.10 -5.00 10.20
N GLY A 51 7.15 -4.74 9.43
CA GLY A 51 8.17 -5.73 9.13
C GLY A 51 8.76 -5.56 7.75
N THR A 52 9.24 -6.68 7.20
CA THR A 52 9.87 -6.72 5.88
C THR A 52 9.11 -7.67 4.96
N ARG A 53 9.01 -7.30 3.69
CA ARG A 53 8.48 -8.14 2.61
C ARG A 53 9.53 -8.35 1.54
N THR A 54 9.57 -9.57 1.02
CA THR A 54 10.57 -10.05 0.07
C THR A 54 9.88 -10.75 -1.10
N ALA A 55 10.67 -11.27 -2.04
CA ALA A 55 10.17 -12.06 -3.14
C ALA A 55 9.33 -13.26 -2.69
N ALA A 56 9.62 -13.84 -1.51
CA ALA A 56 8.89 -14.99 -0.98
C ALA A 56 7.45 -14.65 -0.54
N ASP A 57 7.15 -13.37 -0.31
CA ASP A 57 5.83 -12.92 0.13
C ASP A 57 4.91 -12.53 -1.04
N LEU A 58 5.39 -12.65 -2.28
CA LEU A 58 4.60 -12.32 -3.46
C LEU A 58 3.57 -13.41 -3.76
N ASN A 59 2.32 -12.99 -3.93
CA ASN A 59 1.31 -13.82 -4.56
C ASN A 59 1.42 -13.77 -6.08
N THR A 60 2.40 -14.48 -6.64
CA THR A 60 2.66 -14.52 -8.09
C THR A 60 1.54 -15.19 -8.89
N GLN A 61 0.63 -15.92 -8.24
CA GLN A 61 -0.53 -16.54 -8.89
C GLN A 61 -1.68 -15.55 -9.09
N ALA A 62 -1.71 -14.44 -8.36
CA ALA A 62 -2.82 -13.51 -8.39
C ALA A 62 -2.78 -12.53 -9.57
N SER A 63 -1.63 -12.36 -10.23
CA SER A 63 -1.51 -11.52 -11.42
C SER A 63 -0.55 -12.12 -12.45
N PRO A 64 -0.96 -12.22 -13.73
CA PRO A 64 -0.04 -12.61 -14.79
C PRO A 64 1.06 -11.57 -15.05
N SER A 65 0.89 -10.32 -14.61
CA SER A 65 1.88 -9.26 -14.80
C SER A 65 2.96 -9.21 -13.72
N ILE A 66 2.74 -9.87 -12.57
CA ILE A 66 3.68 -9.87 -11.45
C ILE A 66 4.15 -11.30 -11.19
N THR A 67 5.18 -11.72 -11.92
CA THR A 67 5.76 -13.07 -11.79
C THR A 67 7.04 -13.10 -10.96
N SER A 68 7.62 -11.93 -10.71
CA SER A 68 8.87 -11.77 -9.98
C SER A 68 8.88 -10.52 -9.09
N TRP A 69 9.85 -10.46 -8.18
CA TRP A 69 10.10 -9.25 -7.38
C TRP A 69 10.43 -8.04 -8.23
N ASN A 70 11.14 -8.24 -9.33
CA ASN A 70 11.47 -7.16 -10.25
C ASN A 70 10.21 -6.58 -10.92
N ASP A 71 9.23 -7.42 -11.28
CA ASP A 71 7.96 -6.95 -11.85
C ASP A 71 7.16 -6.16 -10.83
N PHE A 72 7.12 -6.63 -9.57
CA PHE A 72 6.50 -5.90 -8.47
C PHE A 72 7.15 -4.52 -8.28
N VAL A 73 8.49 -4.45 -8.23
CA VAL A 73 9.22 -3.18 -8.07
C VAL A 73 8.94 -2.25 -9.24
N LYS A 74 8.89 -2.75 -10.49
CA LYS A 74 8.50 -1.92 -11.65
C LYS A 74 7.09 -1.36 -11.51
N ALA A 75 6.13 -2.19 -11.08
CA ALA A 75 4.76 -1.72 -10.87
C ALA A 75 4.66 -0.68 -9.75
N LEU A 76 5.42 -0.88 -8.66
CA LEU A 76 5.53 0.08 -7.55
C LEU A 76 6.09 1.42 -8.02
N LEU A 77 7.22 1.41 -8.73
CA LEU A 77 7.86 2.62 -9.26
C LEU A 77 7.01 3.33 -10.32
N ALA A 78 6.18 2.60 -11.06
CA ALA A 78 5.25 3.17 -12.02
C ALA A 78 3.95 3.74 -11.38
N GLY A 79 3.82 3.72 -10.04
CA GLY A 79 2.60 4.17 -9.35
C GLY A 79 1.40 3.23 -9.52
N ASN A 80 1.64 2.02 -10.03
CA ASN A 80 0.62 1.01 -10.34
C ASN A 80 0.40 0.04 -9.16
N THR A 81 0.56 0.51 -7.93
CA THR A 81 0.26 -0.27 -6.73
C THR A 81 -0.40 0.60 -5.67
N TYR A 82 -1.15 -0.03 -4.78
CA TYR A 82 -1.82 0.67 -3.69
C TYR A 82 -1.97 -0.19 -2.46
N VAL A 83 -1.96 0.45 -1.30
CA VAL A 83 -2.33 -0.17 -0.03
C VAL A 83 -3.84 -0.08 0.13
N ASN A 84 -4.44 -1.17 0.58
CA ASN A 84 -5.83 -1.23 0.99
C ASN A 84 -5.94 -1.71 2.44
N VAL A 85 -6.89 -1.18 3.20
CA VAL A 85 -7.28 -1.65 4.54
C VAL A 85 -8.76 -1.95 4.53
N HIS A 86 -9.14 -3.14 4.96
CA HIS A 86 -10.52 -3.62 4.97
C HIS A 86 -11.07 -3.57 6.39
N THR A 87 -12.35 -3.26 6.53
CA THR A 87 -13.10 -3.38 7.80
C THR A 87 -14.26 -4.35 7.62
N THR A 88 -14.90 -4.76 8.71
CA THR A 88 -16.15 -5.52 8.64
C THR A 88 -17.28 -4.73 7.98
N ALA A 89 -17.30 -3.40 8.15
CA ALA A 89 -18.29 -2.52 7.53
C ALA A 89 -18.03 -2.30 6.04
N ASN A 90 -16.76 -2.28 5.63
CA ASN A 90 -16.33 -2.08 4.24
C ASN A 90 -15.41 -3.21 3.76
N PRO A 91 -15.96 -4.39 3.41
CA PRO A 91 -15.17 -5.55 3.00
C PRO A 91 -14.38 -5.35 1.71
N GLY A 92 -14.82 -4.45 0.81
CA GLY A 92 -14.08 -4.07 -0.40
C GLY A 92 -12.84 -3.20 -0.13
N GLY A 93 -12.76 -2.61 1.06
CA GLY A 93 -11.74 -1.63 1.45
C GLY A 93 -12.40 -0.41 2.07
N GLU A 94 -12.01 -0.07 3.29
CA GLU A 94 -12.31 1.20 3.96
C GLU A 94 -11.38 2.31 3.47
N ILE A 95 -10.08 1.99 3.34
CA ILE A 95 -9.02 2.95 3.04
C ILE A 95 -8.18 2.44 1.88
N ARG A 96 -8.00 3.29 0.86
CA ARG A 96 -7.08 3.06 -0.26
C ARG A 96 -6.09 4.22 -0.41
N GLY A 97 -4.81 3.91 -0.55
CA GLY A 97 -3.77 4.88 -0.90
C GLY A 97 -2.86 4.34 -2.00
N GLN A 98 -2.71 5.08 -3.12
CA GLN A 98 -1.72 4.74 -4.13
C GLN A 98 -0.31 4.90 -3.56
N LEU A 99 0.56 3.95 -3.89
CA LEU A 99 1.98 4.06 -3.60
C LEU A 99 2.65 4.78 -4.76
N VAL A 100 3.18 5.96 -4.49
CA VAL A 100 3.93 6.78 -5.43
C VAL A 100 5.32 7.02 -4.87
N HIS A 101 6.28 7.30 -5.75
CA HIS A 101 7.55 7.83 -5.30
C HIS A 101 7.31 9.22 -4.71
N GLU A 102 7.93 9.50 -3.57
CA GLU A 102 7.94 10.86 -3.03
C GLU A 102 8.63 11.74 -4.08
N HIS A 103 7.91 12.72 -4.63
CA HIS A 103 8.54 13.79 -5.38
C HIS A 103 9.24 14.66 -4.35
N GLU A 104 10.57 14.70 -4.36
CA GLU A 104 11.26 15.85 -3.79
C GLU A 104 10.73 17.07 -4.56
N SER A 105 9.99 17.94 -3.89
CA SER A 105 9.62 19.23 -4.46
C SER A 105 10.92 19.97 -4.72
N GLU A 106 11.32 20.07 -5.98
CA GLU A 106 12.34 21.03 -6.42
C GLU A 106 11.84 22.41 -5.96
N ASN A 107 12.55 23.00 -5.00
CA ASN A 107 12.38 24.42 -4.68
C ASN A 107 12.84 25.19 -5.92
N GLU A 108 11.93 25.44 -6.86
CA GLU A 108 12.07 26.50 -7.85
C GLU A 108 12.13 27.83 -7.08
N ASN A 109 13.34 28.22 -6.67
CA ASN A 109 13.65 29.62 -6.43
C ASN A 109 13.73 30.31 -7.80
N ASP A 110 12.57 30.57 -8.38
CA ASP A 110 12.40 31.65 -9.33
C ASP A 110 12.60 32.97 -8.57
N GLN A 111 13.75 33.61 -8.79
CA GLN A 111 13.88 35.03 -8.52
C GLN A 111 14.82 35.65 -9.55
N GLY A 112 14.21 35.98 -10.70
CA GLY A 112 14.22 37.33 -11.23
C GLY A 112 15.54 37.83 -11.83
N ASP A 113 15.48 38.07 -13.13
CA ASP A 113 16.34 39.01 -13.83
C ASP A 113 16.48 40.35 -13.07
N ASP A 114 17.71 40.85 -12.96
CA ASP A 114 18.07 42.29 -12.98
C ASP A 114 19.56 42.44 -13.39
#